data_AF-A0A2M8KCU7-F1
#
_entry.id   AF-A0A2M8KCU7-F1
#
_cell.length_a   1.000
_cell.length_b   1.000
_cell.length_c   1.000
_cell.angle_alpha   90.00
_cell.angle_beta   90.00
_cell.angle_gamma   90.00
#
_symmetry.space_group_name_H-M   'P 1'
#
loop_
_entity.id
_entity.type
_entity.pdbx_description
1 polymer ?
#
loop_
_entity_poly.entity_id
_entity_poly.type
_entity_poly.pdbx_seq_one_letter_code
_entity_poly.pdbx_strand_id
1 'polypeptide(L)' 'SDEQAEFYAFQELLENRILTLDEKFAKIEAVTANDIQRVAKDIFRPEKLNLALIGPFKDKKRFQKLLKI' A
#
# COMPACT_ATOMS: atom_id res chain seq x y z
N SER A 1 -6.60 -25.01 2.42
CA SER A 1 -6.94 -23.96 3.40
C SER A 1 -7.73 -22.89 2.67
N ASP A 2 -8.77 -22.32 3.28
CA ASP A 2 -9.59 -21.28 2.66
C ASP A 2 -8.75 -20.07 2.22
N GLU A 3 -7.70 -19.74 2.98
CA GLU A 3 -6.73 -18.67 2.67
C GLU A 3 -6.03 -18.88 1.31
N GLN A 4 -5.68 -20.12 0.96
CA GLN A 4 -5.02 -20.40 -0.31
C GLN A 4 -5.98 -20.27 -1.49
N ALA A 5 -7.24 -20.70 -1.31
CA ALA A 5 -8.27 -20.56 -2.32
C ALA A 5 -8.57 -19.08 -2.59
N GLU A 6 -8.70 -18.28 -1.53
CA GLU A 6 -8.88 -16.83 -1.62
C GLU A 6 -7.70 -16.15 -2.31
N PHE A 7 -6.46 -16.48 -1.92
CA PHE A 7 -5.25 -15.90 -2.48
C PHE A 7 -5.14 -16.10 -4.01
N TYR A 8 -5.43 -17.30 -4.52
CA TYR A 8 -5.38 -17.56 -5.96
C TYR A 8 -6.57 -16.97 -6.70
N ALA A 9 -7.77 -17.01 -6.10
CA ALA A 9 -8.96 -16.41 -6.69
C ALA A 9 -8.78 -14.89 -6.90
N PHE A 10 -8.20 -14.17 -5.93
CA PHE A 10 -7.94 -12.73 -6.09
C PHE A 10 -6.95 -12.41 -7.20
N GLN A 11 -5.86 -13.17 -7.33
CA GLN A 11 -4.88 -12.99 -8.40
C GLN A 11 -5.52 -13.18 -9.77
N GLU A 12 -6.32 -14.23 -9.95
CA GLU A 12 -6.98 -14.47 -11.23
C GLU A 12 -8.02 -13.39 -11.53
N LEU A 13 -8.86 -13.03 -10.56
CA LEU A 13 -9.93 -12.06 -10.76
C LEU A 13 -9.43 -10.62 -11.01
N LEU A 14 -8.32 -10.23 -10.39
CA LEU A 14 -7.79 -8.86 -10.49
C LEU A 14 -6.69 -8.71 -11.54
N GLU A 15 -5.86 -9.73 -11.72
CA GLU A 15 -4.68 -9.67 -12.58
C GLU A 15 -4.78 -10.55 -13.84
N ASN A 16 -5.80 -11.43 -13.94
CA ASN A 16 -5.94 -12.45 -15.00
C ASN A 16 -4.67 -13.31 -15.16
N ARG A 17 -3.93 -13.53 -14.07
CA ARG A 17 -2.75 -14.38 -14.04
C ARG A 17 -2.38 -14.76 -12.61
N ILE A 18 -1.71 -15.89 -12.46
CA ILE A 18 -1.08 -16.33 -11.23
C ILE A 18 0.43 -16.44 -11.46
N LEU A 19 1.22 -15.64 -10.74
CA LEU A 19 2.68 -15.72 -10.79
C LEU A 19 3.18 -16.93 -10.00
N THR A 20 4.16 -17.62 -10.56
CA THR A 20 4.94 -18.65 -9.86
C THR A 20 5.77 -18.03 -8.73
N LEU A 21 6.30 -18.87 -7.84
CA LEU A 21 7.17 -18.40 -6.75
C LEU A 21 8.43 -17.74 -7.29
N ASP A 22 9.09 -18.35 -8.28
CA ASP A 22 10.32 -17.82 -8.87
C ASP A 22 10.09 -16.45 -9.54
N GLU A 23 8.97 -16.28 -10.25
CA GLU A 23 8.60 -14.99 -10.84
C GLU A 23 8.33 -13.92 -9.78
N LYS A 24 7.75 -14.29 -8.64
CA LYS A 24 7.55 -13.36 -7.51
C LYS A 24 8.88 -12.93 -6.92
N PHE A 25 9.79 -13.87 -6.65
CA PHE A 25 11.11 -13.55 -6.11
C PHE A 25 11.93 -12.69 -7.07
N ALA A 26 11.97 -13.03 -8.36
CA ALA A 26 12.69 -12.25 -9.36
C ALA A 26 12.21 -10.78 -9.40
N LYS A 27 10.89 -10.54 -9.27
CA LYS A 27 10.33 -9.18 -9.21
C LYS A 27 10.73 -8.42 -7.95
N ILE A 28 10.78 -9.10 -6.80
CA ILE A 28 11.19 -8.49 -5.53
C ILE A 28 12.66 -8.11 -5.58
N GLU A 29 13.51 -9.02 -6.06
CA GLU A 29 14.97 -8.80 -6.15
C GLU A 29 15.35 -7.72 -7.17
N ALA A 30 14.53 -7.52 -8.20
CA ALA A 30 14.73 -6.47 -9.19
C ALA A 30 14.49 -5.03 -8.65
N VAL A 31 13.89 -4.88 -7.46
CA VAL A 31 13.55 -3.56 -6.91
C VAL A 31 14.82 -2.81 -6.51
N THR A 32 15.00 -1.61 -7.06
CA THR A 32 16.14 -0.75 -6.76
C THR A 32 15.81 0.33 -5.72
N ALA A 33 16.84 0.92 -5.10
CA ALA A 33 16.66 2.08 -4.23
C ALA A 33 16.00 3.27 -4.96
N ASN A 34 16.27 3.44 -6.26
CA ASN A 34 15.64 4.48 -7.07
C ASN A 34 14.14 4.23 -7.27
N ASP A 35 13.73 2.97 -7.44
CA ASP A 35 12.31 2.60 -7.50
C ASP A 35 11.58 2.91 -6.20
N ILE A 36 12.21 2.57 -5.06
CA ILE A 36 11.68 2.90 -3.74
C ILE A 36 11.51 4.42 -3.61
N GLN A 37 12.53 5.20 -3.95
CA GLN A 37 12.46 6.66 -3.87
C GLN A 37 11.41 7.26 -4.81
N ARG A 38 11.27 6.72 -6.03
CA ARG A 38 10.27 7.14 -7.01
C ARG A 38 8.86 6.89 -6.49
N VAL A 39 8.58 5.69 -5.99
CA VAL A 39 7.27 5.30 -5.46
C VAL A 39 6.96 6.06 -4.17
N ALA A 40 7.94 6.24 -3.29
CA ALA A 40 7.78 7.02 -2.07
C ALA A 40 7.33 8.46 -2.38
N LYS A 41 7.94 9.13 -3.37
CA LYS A 41 7.52 10.47 -3.82
C LYS A 41 6.12 10.50 -4.43
N ASP A 42 5.66 9.39 -4.99
CA ASP A 42 4.30 9.31 -5.50
C ASP A 42 3.26 9.05 -4.41
N ILE A 43 3.56 8.19 -3.43
CA ILE A 43 2.62 7.78 -2.38
C ILE A 43 2.56 8.82 -1.26
N PHE A 44 3.72 9.25 -0.74
CA PHE A 44 3.83 10.15 0.40
C PHE A 44 3.70 11.59 -0.06
N ARG A 45 2.46 12.00 -0.35
CA ARG A 45 2.12 13.39 -0.69
C ARG A 45 1.08 13.95 0.27
N PRO A 46 1.22 15.21 0.75
CA PRO A 46 0.26 15.80 1.68
C PRO A 46 -1.19 15.69 1.23
N GLU A 47 -1.47 15.85 -0.07
CA GLU A 47 -2.81 15.74 -0.64
C GLU A 47 -3.38 14.31 -0.66
N LYS A 48 -2.56 13.28 -0.46
CA LYS A 48 -2.98 11.86 -0.40
C LYS A 48 -3.12 11.34 1.04
N LEU A 49 -2.79 12.14 2.06
CA LEU A 49 -2.88 11.72 3.46
C LEU A 49 -4.32 11.80 3.98
N ASN A 50 -4.78 10.74 4.65
CA ASN A 50 -6.12 10.64 5.23
C ASN A 50 -6.03 10.25 6.71
N LEU A 51 -6.89 10.82 7.56
CA LEU A 51 -6.96 10.50 8.99
C LEU A 51 -8.42 10.36 9.44
N ALA A 52 -8.77 9.18 9.94
CA ALA A 52 -10.05 8.91 10.60
C ALA A 52 -9.82 8.85 12.13
N LEU A 53 -10.66 9.56 12.89
CA LEU A 53 -10.55 9.64 14.36
C LEU A 53 -11.94 9.55 14.99
N ILE A 54 -12.10 8.70 16.01
CA ILE A 54 -13.35 8.48 16.72
C ILE A 54 -13.15 8.76 18.22
N GLY A 55 -13.95 9.64 18.80
CA GLY A 55 -13.90 9.98 20.23
C GLY A 55 -14.31 11.43 20.53
N PRO A 56 -14.38 11.83 21.82
CA PRO A 56 -14.85 13.15 22.24
C PRO A 56 -13.76 14.22 22.06
N PHE A 57 -13.35 14.48 20.82
CA PHE A 57 -12.34 15.48 20.49
C PHE A 57 -13.00 16.81 20.10
N LYS A 58 -12.63 17.89 20.79
CA LYS A 58 -13.16 19.24 20.51
C LYS A 58 -12.33 20.00 19.47
N ASP A 59 -11.01 19.77 19.42
CA ASP A 59 -10.12 20.51 18.54
C ASP A 59 -9.53 19.63 17.43
N LYS A 60 -9.92 19.93 16.19
CA LYS A 60 -9.41 19.27 14.97
C LYS A 60 -8.00 19.75 14.59
N LYS A 61 -7.61 20.99 14.95
CA LYS A 61 -6.34 21.60 14.54
C LYS A 61 -5.13 20.87 15.10
N ARG A 62 -5.25 20.28 16.29
CA ARG A 62 -4.24 19.39 16.86
C ARG A 62 -3.86 18.25 15.92
N PHE A 63 -4.85 17.65 15.25
CA PHE A 63 -4.66 16.45 14.42
C PHE A 63 -4.30 16.78 12.97
N GLN A 64 -4.72 17.94 12.46
CA GLN A 64 -4.36 18.40 11.11
C GLN A 64 -2.85 18.54 10.90
N LYS A 65 -2.07 18.78 11.97
CA LYS A 65 -0.61 18.86 11.90
C LYS A 65 0.04 17.51 11.53
N LEU A 66 -0.65 16.39 11.74
CA LEU A 66 -0.16 15.05 11.43
C LEU A 66 -0.25 14.72 9.93
N LEU A 67 -1.07 15.46 9.18
CA LEU A 67 -1.25 15.29 7.74
C LEU A 67 -0.23 16.11 6.93
N LYS A 68 1.00 16.21 7.43
CA LYS A 68 2.10 16.95 6.81
C LYS A 68 3.37 16.10 6.85
N ILE A 69 4.07 16.05 5.72
CA ILE A 69 5.30 15.31 5.45
C ILE A 69 6.19 16.14 4.54
#